data_AF-A0A6A0JN66-F1
#
_entry.id   AF-A0A6A0JN66-F1
#
_cell.length_a   1.000
_cell.length_b   1.000
_cell.length_c   1.000
_cell.angle_alpha   90.00
_cell.angle_beta   90.00
_cell.angle_gamma   90.00
#
_symmetry.space_group_name_H-M   'P 1'
#
loop_
_entity.id
_entity.type
_entity.pdbx_description
1 polymer ?
#
loop_
_entity_poly.entity_id
_entity_poly.type
_entity_poly.pdbx_seq_one_letter_code
_entity_poly.pdbx_strand_id
1 'polypeptide(L)'
;PFAVISLADGKFAGSTGYAEINRTNRTIAIASWYGIEYQRTGVNTECKYILLKHAFEEMGAYRVSLNVDVKNMRSRRAVERIGGVQEGLLRKQRIRKDGTHRDTVIYGFTDDDWPRTKERLEGFMRR
;
A
#
# COMPACT_ATOMS: atom_id res chain seq x y z
N PRO A 1 3.69 -2.40 13.11
CA PRO A 1 3.01 -3.20 12.08
C PRO A 1 1.76 -3.86 12.67
N PHE A 2 0.70 -4.04 11.88
CA PHE A 2 -0.55 -4.66 12.30
C PHE A 2 -0.67 -6.08 11.76
N ALA A 3 -1.21 -7.00 12.54
CA ALA A 3 -1.65 -8.31 12.06
C ALA A 3 -2.98 -8.15 11.31
N VAL A 4 -3.13 -8.85 10.20
CA VAL A 4 -4.39 -8.87 9.44
C VAL A 4 -5.02 -10.24 9.59
N ILE A 5 -6.22 -10.28 10.14
CA ILE A 5 -7.05 -11.48 10.27
C ILE A 5 -8.14 -11.41 9.20
N SER A 6 -8.27 -12.46 8.40
CA SER A 6 -9.34 -12.60 7.41
C SER A 6 -10.65 -12.90 8.14
N LEU A 7 -11.68 -12.08 7.90
CA LEU A 7 -12.99 -12.29 8.50
C LEU A 7 -13.76 -13.46 7.85
N ALA A 8 -13.37 -13.85 6.64
CA ALA A 8 -14.05 -14.93 5.91
C ALA A 8 -13.82 -16.30 6.55
N ASP A 9 -12.67 -16.50 7.21
CA ASP A 9 -12.23 -17.78 7.76
C ASP A 9 -11.57 -17.68 9.15
N GLY A 10 -11.44 -16.47 9.70
CA GLY A 10 -10.87 -16.21 11.02
C GLY A 10 -9.36 -16.40 11.11
N LYS A 11 -8.65 -16.57 9.97
CA LYS A 11 -7.24 -16.93 9.95
C LYS A 11 -6.31 -15.75 9.73
N PHE A 12 -5.04 -15.91 10.12
CA PHE A 12 -4.00 -14.93 9.88
C PHE A 12 -3.70 -14.81 8.37
N ALA A 13 -3.97 -13.62 7.81
CA ALA A 13 -3.84 -13.35 6.39
C ALA A 13 -2.50 -12.70 6.00
N GLY A 14 -1.84 -12.03 6.95
CA GLY A 14 -0.58 -11.33 6.72
C GLY A 14 -0.40 -10.12 7.64
N SER A 15 0.42 -9.17 7.21
CA SER A 15 0.69 -7.95 7.98
C SER A 15 0.75 -6.71 7.09
N THR A 16 0.27 -5.60 7.63
CA THR A 16 0.33 -4.29 6.99
C THR A 16 0.64 -3.21 8.02
N GLY A 17 1.14 -2.06 7.62
CA GLY A 17 1.29 -0.93 8.53
C GLY A 17 2.06 0.23 7.95
N TYR A 18 2.14 1.28 8.77
CA TYR A 18 2.92 2.48 8.47
C TYR A 18 4.42 2.22 8.67
N ALA A 19 5.21 2.83 7.81
CA ALA A 19 6.67 2.89 7.84
C ALA A 19 7.12 4.30 7.47
N GLU A 20 8.40 4.62 7.70
CA GLU A 20 9.01 5.88 7.24
C GLU A 20 8.20 7.14 7.64
N ILE A 21 7.61 7.14 8.84
CA ILE A 21 6.77 8.24 9.33
C ILE A 21 7.66 9.46 9.58
N ASN A 22 7.37 10.56 8.88
CA ASN A 22 7.94 11.86 9.15
C ASN A 22 6.82 12.82 9.60
N ARG A 23 6.79 13.14 10.90
CA ARG A 23 5.74 13.98 11.49
C ARG A 23 5.84 15.44 11.06
N THR A 24 7.06 15.97 10.93
CA THR A 24 7.30 17.36 10.52
C THR A 24 6.78 17.60 9.11
N ASN A 25 7.10 16.71 8.18
CA ASN A 25 6.69 16.83 6.77
C ASN A 25 5.32 16.20 6.50
N ARG A 26 4.71 15.56 7.51
CA ARG A 26 3.42 14.86 7.41
C ARG A 26 3.41 13.82 6.29
N THR A 27 4.51 13.06 6.15
CA THR A 27 4.66 12.00 5.14
C THR A 27 4.75 10.62 5.78
N ILE A 28 4.15 9.62 5.16
CA ILE A 28 4.10 8.25 5.67
C ILE A 28 4.28 7.26 4.51
N ALA A 29 4.90 6.10 4.75
CA ALA A 29 4.86 4.99 3.81
C ALA A 29 3.95 3.87 4.34
N ILE A 30 3.34 3.08 3.45
CA ILE A 30 2.63 1.85 3.83
C ILE A 30 3.36 0.64 3.24
N ALA A 31 3.67 -0.34 4.09
CA ALA A 31 4.19 -1.65 3.70
C ALA A 31 3.18 -2.74 4.05
N SER A 32 3.01 -3.72 3.14
CA SER A 32 2.06 -4.83 3.34
C SER A 32 2.61 -6.12 2.72
N TRP A 33 2.31 -7.26 3.33
CA TRP A 33 2.49 -8.59 2.76
C TRP A 33 1.34 -9.51 3.20
N TYR A 34 0.94 -10.40 2.30
CA TYR A 34 -0.16 -11.35 2.54
C TYR A 34 0.22 -12.74 2.07
N GLY A 35 -0.30 -13.76 2.75
CA GLY A 35 -0.20 -15.15 2.33
C GLY A 35 -0.75 -15.36 0.92
N ILE A 36 -0.30 -16.41 0.24
CA ILE A 36 -0.68 -16.70 -1.15
C ILE A 36 -2.20 -16.93 -1.30
N GLU A 37 -2.86 -17.45 -0.27
CA GLU A 37 -4.31 -17.71 -0.26
C GLU A 37 -5.14 -16.42 -0.17
N TYR A 38 -4.63 -15.39 0.51
CA TYR A 38 -5.32 -14.09 0.68
C TYR A 38 -4.94 -13.08 -0.39
N GLN A 39 -4.20 -13.54 -1.38
CA GLN A 39 -3.71 -12.76 -2.48
C GLN A 39 -4.75 -12.80 -3.61
N ARG A 40 -5.17 -11.63 -4.13
CA ARG A 40 -6.24 -11.45 -5.14
C ARG A 40 -7.65 -11.59 -4.55
N THR A 41 -7.77 -11.56 -3.23
CA THR A 41 -9.03 -11.34 -2.52
C THR A 41 -9.24 -9.85 -2.21
N GLY A 42 -10.32 -9.52 -1.49
CA GLY A 42 -10.60 -8.16 -1.00
C GLY A 42 -9.63 -7.64 0.07
N VAL A 43 -8.89 -8.53 0.76
CA VAL A 43 -8.11 -8.20 1.98
C VAL A 43 -7.20 -7.00 1.81
N ASN A 44 -6.37 -6.96 0.76
CA ASN A 44 -5.47 -5.84 0.55
C ASN A 44 -6.22 -4.55 0.19
N THR A 45 -7.33 -4.63 -0.54
CA THR A 45 -8.13 -3.45 -0.90
C THR A 45 -8.72 -2.81 0.35
N GLU A 46 -9.35 -3.59 1.22
CA GLU A 46 -9.92 -3.12 2.48
C GLU A 46 -8.85 -2.57 3.44
N CYS A 47 -7.73 -3.28 3.59
CA CYS A 47 -6.62 -2.81 4.40
C CYS A 47 -6.02 -1.48 3.89
N LYS A 48 -5.89 -1.30 2.57
CA LYS A 48 -5.43 -0.03 2.00
C LYS A 48 -6.45 1.08 2.21
N TYR A 49 -7.76 0.81 2.11
CA TYR A 49 -8.79 1.77 2.44
C TYR A 49 -8.66 2.24 3.89
N ILE A 50 -8.61 1.33 4.86
CA ILE A 50 -8.52 1.67 6.28
C ILE A 50 -7.26 2.49 6.57
N LEU A 51 -6.10 2.09 6.04
CA LEU A 51 -4.84 2.78 6.31
C LEU A 51 -4.74 4.13 5.58
N LEU A 52 -5.16 4.23 4.33
CA LEU A 52 -5.14 5.51 3.62
C LEU A 52 -6.13 6.48 4.24
N LYS A 53 -7.35 6.01 4.58
CA LYS A 53 -8.35 6.82 5.27
C LYS A 53 -7.82 7.37 6.58
N HIS A 54 -7.28 6.51 7.44
CA HIS A 54 -6.73 6.97 8.72
C HIS A 54 -5.53 7.92 8.54
N ALA A 55 -4.63 7.64 7.59
CA ALA A 55 -3.50 8.51 7.33
C ALA A 55 -3.94 9.92 6.88
N PHE A 56 -4.88 10.04 5.95
CA PHE A 56 -5.31 11.33 5.42
C PHE A 56 -6.32 12.05 6.32
N GLU A 57 -7.35 11.35 6.80
CA GLU A 57 -8.49 11.97 7.50
C GLU A 57 -8.22 12.19 9.00
N GLU A 58 -7.45 11.32 9.65
CA GLU A 58 -7.24 11.38 11.10
C GLU A 58 -5.82 11.86 11.46
N MET A 59 -4.79 11.32 10.79
CA MET A 59 -3.41 11.74 11.04
C MET A 59 -3.02 13.01 10.29
N GLY A 60 -3.83 13.45 9.33
CA GLY A 60 -3.55 14.60 8.48
C GLY A 60 -2.26 14.43 7.67
N ALA A 61 -1.97 13.26 7.10
CA ALA A 61 -0.83 13.11 6.19
C ALA A 61 -1.04 13.99 4.94
N TYR A 62 0.01 14.66 4.47
CA TYR A 62 0.01 15.27 3.14
C TYR A 62 0.38 14.25 2.06
N ARG A 63 1.11 13.20 2.44
CA ARG A 63 1.62 12.22 1.49
C ARG A 63 1.68 10.83 2.08
N VAL A 64 1.18 9.86 1.32
CA VAL A 64 1.37 8.43 1.57
C VAL A 64 2.11 7.78 0.40
N SER A 65 3.18 7.03 0.67
CA SER A 65 3.95 6.31 -0.35
C SER A 65 3.84 4.79 -0.24
N LEU A 66 3.90 4.11 -1.39
CA LEU A 66 4.01 2.65 -1.48
C LEU A 66 5.21 2.29 -2.36
N ASN A 67 6.16 1.57 -1.75
CA ASN A 67 7.39 1.15 -2.40
C ASN A 67 7.30 -0.30 -2.89
N VAL A 68 7.36 -0.51 -4.20
CA VAL A 68 7.11 -1.81 -4.84
C VAL A 68 8.34 -2.25 -5.63
N ASP A 69 8.71 -3.53 -5.57
CA ASP A 69 9.77 -4.07 -6.43
C ASP A 69 9.39 -3.89 -7.91
N VAL A 70 10.31 -3.41 -8.74
CA VAL A 70 10.06 -3.20 -10.18
C VAL A 70 9.56 -4.47 -10.87
N LYS A 71 10.02 -5.65 -10.41
CA LYS A 71 9.63 -6.97 -10.96
C LYS A 71 8.25 -7.41 -10.48
N ASN A 72 7.71 -6.85 -9.40
CA ASN A 72 6.40 -7.21 -8.86
C ASN A 72 5.27 -6.48 -9.60
N MET A 73 5.07 -6.83 -10.87
CA MET A 73 4.07 -6.24 -11.75
C MET A 73 2.65 -6.33 -11.18
N ARG A 74 2.39 -7.37 -10.38
CA ARG A 74 1.10 -7.55 -9.72
C ARG A 74 0.84 -6.45 -8.69
N SER A 75 1.78 -6.19 -7.80
CA SER A 75 1.63 -5.14 -6.79
C SER A 75 1.59 -3.76 -7.46
N ARG A 76 2.39 -3.54 -8.51
CA ARG A 76 2.38 -2.30 -9.30
C ARG A 76 1.00 -1.99 -9.87
N ARG A 77 0.42 -2.95 -10.60
CA ARG A 77 -0.96 -2.82 -11.13
C ARG A 77 -2.00 -2.61 -10.03
N ALA A 78 -1.82 -3.25 -8.87
CA ALA A 78 -2.75 -3.08 -7.75
C ALA A 78 -2.71 -1.66 -7.17
N VAL A 79 -1.51 -1.05 -7.07
CA VAL A 79 -1.34 0.33 -6.58
C VAL A 79 -1.85 1.34 -7.61
N GLU A 80 -1.54 1.13 -8.89
CA GLU A 80 -2.04 1.97 -10.00
C GLU A 80 -3.57 1.92 -10.08
N ARG A 81 -4.17 0.73 -9.92
CA ARG A 81 -5.64 0.54 -9.94
C ARG A 81 -6.36 1.35 -8.88
N ILE A 82 -5.76 1.54 -7.69
CA ILE A 82 -6.37 2.33 -6.62
C ILE A 82 -6.03 3.83 -6.74
N GLY A 83 -5.26 4.24 -7.74
CA GLY A 83 -4.95 5.64 -8.02
C GLY A 83 -3.55 6.10 -7.63
N GLY A 84 -2.65 5.20 -7.23
CA GLY A 84 -1.29 5.59 -6.88
C GLY A 84 -0.52 6.05 -8.12
N VAL A 85 0.14 7.21 -8.01
CA VAL A 85 0.92 7.81 -9.09
C VAL A 85 2.35 7.29 -9.03
N GLN A 86 2.88 6.77 -10.14
CA GLN A 86 4.28 6.35 -10.22
C GLN A 86 5.19 7.58 -10.32
N GLU A 87 6.02 7.83 -9.32
CA GLU A 87 6.84 9.04 -9.24
C GLU A 87 8.31 8.82 -9.55
N GLY A 88 8.80 7.59 -9.42
CA GLY A 88 10.21 7.33 -9.66
C GLY A 88 10.62 5.87 -9.55
N LEU A 89 11.85 5.62 -10.01
CA LEU A 89 12.53 4.33 -9.93
C LEU A 89 13.86 4.50 -9.20
N LEU A 90 13.98 3.91 -8.02
CA LEU A 90 15.22 3.81 -7.28
C LEU A 90 16.00 2.58 -7.77
N ARG A 91 17.05 2.81 -8.57
CA ARG A 91 17.93 1.73 -9.06
C ARG A 91 18.80 1.19 -7.91
N LYS A 92 18.93 -0.14 -7.84
CA LYS A 92 19.74 -0.88 -6.85
C LYS A 92 19.49 -0.44 -5.40
N GLN A 93 18.25 -0.11 -5.05
CA GLN A 93 17.89 0.40 -3.72
C GLN A 93 18.19 -0.61 -2.59
N ARG A 94 17.98 -1.91 -2.83
CA ARG A 94 18.14 -2.97 -1.81
C ARG A 94 18.61 -4.29 -2.43
N ILE A 95 18.97 -5.26 -1.59
CA ILE A 95 19.26 -6.64 -1.98
C ILE A 95 18.01 -7.49 -1.72
N ARG A 96 17.62 -8.34 -2.68
CA ARG A 96 16.54 -9.32 -2.54
C ARG A 96 16.99 -10.48 -1.66
N LYS A 97 16.03 -11.30 -1.20
CA LYS A 97 16.33 -12.51 -0.43
C LYS A 97 17.23 -13.50 -1.18
N ASP A 98 17.19 -13.50 -2.52
CA ASP A 98 18.01 -14.35 -3.38
C ASP A 98 19.41 -13.76 -3.68
N GLY A 99 19.78 -12.63 -3.06
CA GLY A 99 21.06 -11.95 -3.28
C GLY A 99 21.11 -11.02 -4.50
N THR A 100 20.07 -11.00 -5.35
CA THR A 100 20.02 -10.09 -6.51
C THR A 100 19.69 -8.66 -6.11
N HIS A 101 20.13 -7.67 -6.89
CA HIS A 101 19.78 -6.26 -6.66
C HIS A 101 18.30 -5.99 -6.93
N ARG A 102 17.64 -5.19 -6.09
CA ARG A 102 16.26 -4.74 -6.24
C ARG A 102 16.21 -3.28 -6.63
N ASP A 103 15.55 -3.02 -7.75
CA ASP A 103 15.05 -1.69 -8.08
C ASP A 103 13.65 -1.53 -7.49
N THR A 104 13.35 -0.33 -7.00
CA THR A 104 12.09 -0.03 -6.33
C THR A 104 11.38 1.10 -7.05
N VAL A 105 10.14 0.82 -7.43
CA VAL A 105 9.21 1.82 -7.96
C VAL A 105 8.52 2.49 -6.78
N ILE A 106 8.52 3.81 -6.75
CA ILE A 106 7.83 4.61 -5.75
C ILE A 106 6.48 5.03 -6.33
N TYR A 107 5.42 4.74 -5.59
CA TYR A 107 4.09 5.29 -5.84
C TYR A 107 3.72 6.28 -4.74
N GLY A 108 3.06 7.37 -5.10
CA GLY A 108 2.55 8.39 -4.19
C GLY A 108 1.03 8.54 -4.25
N PHE A 109 0.49 8.94 -3.12
CA PHE A 109 -0.85 9.50 -2.94
C PHE A 109 -0.68 10.79 -2.15
N THR A 110 -1.30 11.87 -2.60
CA THR A 110 -1.42 13.11 -1.84
C THR A 110 -2.80 13.23 -1.21
N ASP A 111 -2.96 14.19 -0.30
CA ASP A 111 -4.27 14.58 0.23
C ASP A 111 -5.21 15.07 -0.88
N ASP A 112 -4.70 15.75 -1.91
CA ASP A 112 -5.48 16.12 -3.10
C ASP A 112 -5.99 14.90 -3.90
N ASP A 113 -5.22 13.81 -3.93
CA ASP A 113 -5.62 12.56 -4.59
C ASP A 113 -6.63 11.73 -3.77
N TRP A 114 -6.69 11.97 -2.46
CA TRP A 114 -7.41 11.11 -1.52
C TRP A 114 -8.90 10.99 -1.81
N PRO A 115 -9.68 12.07 -2.06
CA PRO A 115 -11.12 11.95 -2.32
C PRO A 115 -11.45 10.98 -3.46
N ARG A 116 -10.69 11.06 -4.57
CA ARG A 116 -10.85 10.17 -5.72
C ARG A 116 -10.39 8.74 -5.43
N THR A 117 -9.30 8.60 -4.69
CA THR A 117 -8.78 7.28 -4.26
C THR A 117 -9.77 6.57 -3.35
N LYS A 118 -10.38 7.31 -2.41
CA LYS A 118 -11.43 6.84 -1.50
C LYS A 118 -12.63 6.31 -2.26
N GLU A 119 -13.17 7.09 -3.21
CA GLU A 119 -14.32 6.69 -4.02
C GLU A 119 -14.05 5.38 -4.79
N ARG A 120 -12.86 5.25 -5.39
CA ARG A 120 -12.46 4.02 -6.10
C ARG A 120 -12.43 2.81 -5.18
N LEU A 121 -11.82 2.96 -4.00
CA LEU A 121 -11.72 1.88 -3.01
C LEU A 121 -13.11 1.44 -2.52
N GLU A 122 -13.98 2.40 -2.17
CA GLU A 122 -15.37 2.12 -1.78
C GLU A 122 -16.14 1.44 -2.92
N GLY A 123 -15.92 1.85 -4.17
CA GLY A 123 -16.49 1.20 -5.35
C GLY A 123 -16.04 -0.25 -5.53
N PHE A 124 -14.82 -0.61 -5.12
CA PHE A 124 -14.34 -2.00 -5.15
C PHE A 124 -14.94 -2.87 -4.04
N MET A 125 -15.28 -2.29 -2.89
CA MET A 125 -15.83 -3.00 -1.73
C MET A 125 -17.36 -3.16 -1.78
N ARG A 126 -18.05 -2.42 -2.67
CA ARG A 126 -19.50 -2.55 -2.91
C ARG A 126 -19.87 -3.69 -3.88
N ARG A 127 -18.88 -4.34 -4.50
CA ARG A 127 -19.06 -5.43 -5.46
C ARG A 127 -18.85 -6.77 -4.77
#